data_AF-A0A727BH33-F1
#
_entry.id   AF-A0A727BH33-F1
#
_cell.length_a   1.000
_cell.length_b   1.000
_cell.length_c   1.000
_cell.angle_alpha   90.00
_cell.angle_beta   90.00
_cell.angle_gamma   90.00
#
_symmetry.space_group_name_H-M   'P 1'
#
loop_
_entity.id
_entity.type
_entity.pdbx_description
1 polymer ?
#
loop_
_entity_poly.entity_id
_entity_poly.type
_entity_poly.pdbx_seq_one_letter_code
_entity_poly.pdbx_strand_id
1 'polypeptide(L)'
;MPFMTGEDGANTPTNAPADDPDIAAAGYFGSASRTAANWTSSLRNSHFSSWARRNIIAERMAAAILLHAGRRSLLAAPAAGSAVSATGSTTALKYTPAVEDIGYNGRRGDGTPQGQGWSASGGTFNVAPHPDGNGGHVLQIRRKASEIWKMEKATRQAADL
;
A
#
# COMPACT_ATOMS: atom_id res chain seq x y z
N MET A 1 3.25 -6.55 26.18
CA MET A 1 4.07 -6.65 24.95
C MET A 1 3.82 -5.40 24.11
N PRO A 2 4.84 -4.70 23.62
CA PRO A 2 4.68 -3.51 22.77
C PRO A 2 4.26 -3.91 21.35
N PHE A 3 3.38 -3.13 20.73
CA PHE A 3 2.88 -3.41 19.37
C PHE A 3 3.95 -3.24 18.28
N MET A 4 4.90 -2.31 18.48
CA MET A 4 5.99 -2.01 17.54
C MET A 4 7.20 -1.46 18.31
N THR A 5 8.41 -1.81 17.87
CA THR A 5 9.67 -1.22 18.34
C THR A 5 10.24 -0.25 17.31
N GLY A 6 10.98 0.75 17.75
CA GLY A 6 11.74 1.68 16.93
C GLY A 6 12.95 1.05 16.28
N GLU A 7 13.62 1.79 15.41
CA GLU A 7 14.86 1.36 14.73
C GLU A 7 16.02 1.20 15.70
N ASP A 8 15.94 1.89 16.84
CA ASP A 8 16.78 1.79 18.02
C ASP A 8 16.39 0.64 18.97
N GLY A 9 15.34 -0.12 18.65
CA GLY A 9 14.79 -1.18 19.49
C GLY A 9 13.95 -0.68 20.66
N ALA A 10 13.73 0.63 20.81
CA ALA A 10 12.88 1.18 21.86
C ALA A 10 11.39 0.90 21.59
N ASN A 11 10.55 0.84 22.61
CA ASN A 11 9.11 0.68 22.40
C ASN A 11 8.52 1.94 21.76
N THR A 12 7.51 1.78 20.90
CA THR A 12 6.81 2.93 20.32
C THR A 12 6.26 3.84 21.43
N PRO A 13 6.59 5.15 21.42
CA PRO A 13 6.21 6.05 22.50
C PRO A 13 4.69 6.15 22.73
N THR A 14 4.30 6.16 24.00
CA THR A 14 2.90 6.26 24.44
C THR A 14 2.57 7.63 25.00
N ASN A 15 1.30 7.87 25.35
CA ASN A 15 0.90 9.05 26.11
C ASN A 15 1.38 8.99 27.58
N ALA A 16 2.27 8.07 28.00
CA ALA A 16 2.94 8.18 29.28
C ALA A 16 3.85 9.44 29.27
N PRO A 17 3.85 10.28 30.32
CA PRO A 17 4.65 11.51 30.34
C PRO A 17 6.15 11.31 30.09
N ALA A 18 6.71 10.17 30.50
CA ALA A 18 8.11 9.83 30.26
C ALA A 18 8.40 9.48 28.79
N ASP A 19 7.41 8.92 28.07
CA ASP A 19 7.55 8.52 26.67
C ASP A 19 7.28 9.69 25.71
N ASP A 20 6.58 10.74 26.16
CA ASP A 20 6.18 11.88 25.33
C ASP A 20 6.60 13.22 25.94
N PRO A 21 7.91 13.53 25.91
CA PRO A 21 8.48 14.76 26.45
C PRO A 21 8.19 15.98 25.56
N ASP A 22 8.31 17.16 26.17
CA ASP A 22 8.28 18.42 25.42
C ASP A 22 9.50 18.54 24.52
N ILE A 23 9.29 19.05 23.30
CA ILE A 23 10.35 19.34 22.33
C ILE A 23 10.23 20.81 21.96
N ALA A 24 10.87 21.67 22.75
CA ALA A 24 10.76 23.13 22.64
C ALA A 24 11.16 23.64 21.24
N ALA A 25 12.21 23.06 20.64
CA ALA A 25 12.65 23.43 19.29
C ALA A 25 11.59 23.19 18.20
N ALA A 26 10.68 22.25 18.42
CA ALA A 26 9.59 21.94 17.51
C ALA A 26 8.25 22.59 17.94
N GLY A 27 8.25 23.43 18.99
CA GLY A 27 7.04 23.96 19.59
C GLY A 27 6.07 22.88 20.08
N TYR A 28 6.60 21.70 20.41
CA TYR A 28 5.80 20.55 20.79
C TYR A 28 5.69 20.44 22.30
N PHE A 29 4.46 20.54 22.81
CA PHE A 29 4.13 20.18 24.17
C PHE A 29 3.66 18.73 24.20
N GLY A 30 4.44 17.91 24.89
CA GLY A 30 4.15 16.52 25.14
C GLY A 30 3.01 16.33 26.13
N SER A 31 2.77 15.07 26.45
CA SER A 31 1.57 14.65 27.16
C SER A 31 1.59 14.91 28.67
N ALA A 32 2.71 15.40 29.20
CA ALA A 32 2.89 15.81 30.60
C ALA A 32 2.08 17.07 30.97
N SER A 33 1.84 17.96 30.01
CA SER A 33 1.05 19.18 30.17
C SER A 33 -0.44 18.92 30.47
N ARG A 34 -0.91 17.70 30.22
CA ARG A 34 -2.31 17.30 30.40
C ARG A 34 -2.59 16.84 31.83
N THR A 35 -3.80 17.08 32.32
CA THR A 35 -4.27 16.65 33.66
C THR A 35 -5.44 15.68 33.56
N ALA A 36 -5.79 15.00 34.65
CA ALA A 36 -6.91 14.05 34.66
C ALA A 36 -8.24 14.63 34.13
N ALA A 37 -8.42 15.96 34.23
CA ALA A 37 -9.59 16.65 33.69
C ALA A 37 -9.66 16.67 32.15
N ASN A 38 -8.55 16.47 31.44
CA ASN A 38 -8.47 16.53 29.98
C ASN A 38 -7.76 15.32 29.33
N TRP A 39 -7.58 14.24 30.09
CA TRP A 39 -7.10 12.98 29.54
C TRP A 39 -8.20 12.25 28.79
N THR A 40 -7.82 11.56 27.71
CA THR A 40 -8.72 10.62 27.02
C THR A 40 -8.96 9.35 27.82
N SER A 41 -7.97 8.93 28.62
CA SER A 41 -8.04 7.77 29.51
C SER A 41 -7.09 7.96 30.70
N SER A 42 -7.46 7.39 31.86
CA SER A 42 -6.59 7.33 33.03
C SER A 42 -5.36 6.47 32.79
N LEU A 43 -5.48 5.42 31.98
CA LEU A 43 -4.37 4.54 31.61
C LEU A 43 -3.55 5.18 30.50
N ARG A 44 -2.53 5.95 30.87
CA ARG A 44 -1.76 6.79 29.93
C ARG A 44 -1.02 6.02 28.84
N ASN A 45 -0.51 4.82 29.12
CA ASN A 45 0.20 4.01 28.15
C ASN A 45 -0.71 3.25 27.16
N SER A 46 -2.03 3.38 27.26
CA SER A 46 -2.98 2.70 26.38
C SER A 46 -3.07 3.28 24.96
N HIS A 47 -2.52 4.49 24.75
CA HIS A 47 -2.57 5.20 23.48
C HIS A 47 -1.17 5.65 23.08
N PHE A 48 -0.87 5.60 21.78
CA PHE A 48 0.35 6.18 21.23
C PHE A 48 0.40 7.70 21.42
N SER A 49 1.62 8.22 21.55
CA SER A 49 1.83 9.66 21.64
C SER A 49 1.53 10.39 20.32
N SER A 50 1.33 11.70 20.40
CA SER A 50 1.14 12.52 19.20
C SER A 50 2.43 12.65 18.38
N TRP A 51 3.59 12.57 19.02
CA TRP A 51 4.88 12.48 18.34
C TRP A 51 5.01 11.16 17.56
N ALA A 52 4.70 10.02 18.20
CA ALA A 52 4.77 8.71 17.57
C ALA A 52 3.84 8.58 16.35
N ARG A 53 2.61 9.11 16.46
CA ARG A 53 1.65 9.12 15.34
C ARG A 53 2.09 9.95 14.14
N ARG A 54 2.79 11.06 14.37
CA ARG A 54 3.32 11.93 13.30
C ARG A 54 4.57 11.38 12.64
N ASN A 55 5.28 10.50 13.32
CA ASN A 55 6.56 9.97 12.88
C ASN A 55 6.46 8.45 12.63
N ILE A 56 7.10 7.66 13.50
CA ILE A 56 7.32 6.23 13.32
C ILE A 56 6.09 5.39 12.93
N ILE A 57 4.89 5.70 13.43
CA ILE A 57 3.68 4.94 13.09
C ILE A 57 3.30 5.18 11.62
N ALA A 58 3.30 6.45 11.19
CA ALA A 58 3.00 6.81 9.81
C ALA A 58 4.08 6.28 8.86
N GLU A 59 5.36 6.38 9.23
CA GLU A 59 6.48 5.86 8.43
C GLU A 59 6.41 4.35 8.25
N ARG A 60 6.18 3.59 9.34
CA ARG A 60 6.03 2.14 9.24
C ARG A 60 4.82 1.72 8.43
N MET A 61 3.70 2.44 8.57
CA MET A 61 2.52 2.19 7.76
C MET A 61 2.78 2.48 6.28
N ALA A 62 3.41 3.61 5.95
CA ALA A 62 3.79 3.94 4.59
C ALA A 62 4.76 2.92 4.00
N ALA A 63 5.79 2.51 4.76
CA ALA A 63 6.75 1.49 4.35
C ALA A 63 6.07 0.13 4.11
N ALA A 64 5.13 -0.27 4.98
CA ALA A 64 4.36 -1.49 4.79
C ALA A 64 3.46 -1.41 3.54
N ILE A 65 2.83 -0.26 3.28
CA ILE A 65 2.05 -0.04 2.05
C ILE A 65 2.96 -0.14 0.83
N LEU A 66 4.12 0.51 0.83
CA LEU A 66 5.08 0.42 -0.29
C LEU A 66 5.62 -1.00 -0.47
N LEU A 67 5.89 -1.72 0.62
CA LEU A 67 6.38 -3.10 0.56
C LEU A 67 5.31 -4.07 0.05
N HIS A 68 4.06 -3.95 0.52
CA HIS A 68 3.01 -4.93 0.25
C HIS A 68 2.09 -4.54 -0.90
N ALA A 69 1.72 -3.25 -1.00
CA ALA A 69 0.97 -2.71 -2.14
C ALA A 69 1.91 -2.30 -3.29
N GLY A 70 3.07 -1.71 -2.99
CA GLY A 70 4.06 -1.36 -4.02
C GLY A 70 4.77 -2.58 -4.64
N ARG A 71 4.79 -3.76 -3.99
CA ARG A 71 5.12 -5.02 -4.68
C ARG A 71 4.10 -5.44 -5.75
N ARG A 72 2.86 -4.93 -5.71
CA ARG A 72 1.95 -5.08 -6.85
C ARG A 72 2.33 -4.17 -8.01
N SER A 73 3.06 -3.08 -7.73
CA SER A 73 3.54 -2.12 -8.72
C SER A 73 4.95 -2.45 -9.26
N LEU A 74 5.82 -3.12 -8.48
CA LEU A 74 7.17 -3.53 -8.94
C LEU A 74 7.20 -4.75 -9.90
N LEU A 75 6.05 -5.39 -10.18
CA LEU A 75 5.91 -6.25 -11.37
C LEU A 75 5.66 -5.43 -12.65
N ALA A 76 5.54 -4.10 -12.54
CA ALA A 76 5.56 -3.13 -13.62
C ALA A 76 6.81 -2.22 -13.45
N ALA A 77 7.85 -2.49 -14.23
CA ALA A 77 9.14 -1.76 -14.25
C ALA A 77 9.01 -0.30 -14.78
N PRO A 78 10.09 0.51 -14.95
CA PRO A 78 11.46 0.51 -14.40
C PRO A 78 11.78 1.81 -13.62
N ALA A 79 13.04 1.93 -13.15
CA ALA A 79 13.58 3.08 -12.44
C ALA A 79 13.75 4.34 -13.32
N ALA A 80 13.51 5.51 -12.71
CA ALA A 80 14.37 6.70 -12.67
C ALA A 80 13.54 7.99 -12.68
N GLY A 81 13.77 8.83 -11.66
CA GLY A 81 13.49 10.27 -11.72
C GLY A 81 12.11 10.70 -11.24
N SER A 82 12.01 10.96 -9.94
CA SER A 82 11.18 12.07 -9.45
C SER A 82 11.70 12.51 -8.09
N ALA A 83 12.56 13.53 -8.12
CA ALA A 83 12.88 14.31 -6.94
C ALA A 83 11.59 14.98 -6.45
N VAL A 84 11.31 14.81 -5.16
CA VAL A 84 10.21 15.49 -4.48
C VAL A 84 10.53 16.98 -4.44
N SER A 85 9.70 17.82 -5.05
CA SER A 85 9.73 19.27 -4.83
C SER A 85 8.52 19.69 -4.00
N ALA A 86 8.82 20.40 -2.93
CA ALA A 86 7.88 20.98 -1.98
C ALA A 86 6.97 22.02 -2.63
N THR A 87 5.76 22.12 -2.07
CA THR A 87 4.65 22.98 -2.48
C THR A 87 5.01 24.47 -2.55
N GLY A 88 4.86 25.05 -3.74
CA GLY A 88 4.74 26.48 -3.99
C GLY A 88 3.78 26.69 -5.16
N SER A 89 2.68 27.40 -4.91
CA SER A 89 1.56 27.62 -5.83
C SER A 89 1.96 28.35 -7.11
N THR A 90 1.70 27.77 -8.28
CA THR A 90 1.28 28.47 -9.50
C THR A 90 0.43 27.53 -10.35
N THR A 91 -0.58 28.08 -11.01
CA THR A 91 -1.48 27.48 -12.01
C THR A 91 -0.73 26.72 -13.10
N ALA A 92 -0.37 25.47 -12.82
CA ALA A 92 0.03 24.50 -13.83
C ALA A 92 -1.23 23.73 -14.25
N LEU A 93 -1.54 23.74 -15.56
CA LEU A 93 -2.48 22.79 -16.15
C LEU A 93 -2.01 21.39 -15.75
N LYS A 94 -2.71 20.79 -14.78
CA LYS A 94 -2.44 19.42 -14.33
C LYS A 94 -2.94 18.48 -15.42
N TYR A 95 -2.09 18.18 -16.41
CA TYR A 95 -2.26 16.96 -17.17
C TYR A 95 -1.82 15.82 -16.26
N THR A 96 -2.76 15.34 -15.45
CA THR A 96 -2.63 14.02 -14.84
C THR A 96 -3.12 13.06 -15.92
N PRO A 97 -2.24 12.33 -16.62
CA PRO A 97 -2.71 11.34 -17.57
C PRO A 97 -3.59 10.37 -16.77
N ALA A 98 -4.80 10.12 -17.22
CA ALA A 98 -5.56 9.05 -16.61
C ALA A 98 -4.80 7.74 -16.90
N VAL A 99 -4.52 6.96 -15.86
CA VAL A 99 -3.82 5.67 -15.98
C VAL A 99 -4.87 4.59 -15.75
N GLU A 100 -5.10 3.75 -16.77
CA GLU A 100 -5.96 2.57 -16.63
C GLU A 100 -5.08 1.36 -16.27
N ASP A 101 -5.16 0.90 -15.01
CA ASP A 101 -4.48 -0.32 -14.56
C ASP A 101 -5.27 -1.56 -14.99
N ILE A 102 -4.67 -2.38 -15.86
CA ILE A 102 -5.31 -3.58 -16.39
C ILE A 102 -4.50 -4.82 -15.97
N GLY A 103 -5.17 -5.71 -15.23
CA GLY A 103 -4.57 -6.96 -14.77
C GLY A 103 -5.58 -8.09 -14.67
N TYR A 104 -5.06 -9.32 -14.66
CA TYR A 104 -5.80 -10.53 -14.31
C TYR A 104 -5.61 -10.84 -12.83
N ASN A 105 -6.68 -11.19 -12.11
CA ASN A 105 -6.63 -11.54 -10.69
C ASN A 105 -7.25 -12.93 -10.44
N GLY A 106 -6.41 -13.93 -10.16
CA GLY A 106 -6.86 -15.29 -9.87
C GLY A 106 -7.71 -15.44 -8.61
N ARG A 107 -7.69 -14.47 -7.68
CA ARG A 107 -8.57 -14.49 -6.49
C ARG A 107 -9.95 -13.88 -6.73
N ARG A 108 -10.22 -13.39 -7.93
CA ARG A 108 -11.50 -12.73 -8.27
C ARG A 108 -12.42 -13.71 -8.97
N GLY A 109 -13.65 -13.82 -8.46
CA GLY A 109 -14.71 -14.64 -9.08
C GLY A 109 -14.30 -16.10 -9.19
N ASP A 110 -14.67 -16.73 -10.31
CA ASP A 110 -14.32 -18.11 -10.66
C ASP A 110 -12.90 -18.29 -11.20
N GLY A 111 -12.10 -17.22 -11.21
CA GLY A 111 -10.75 -17.22 -11.76
C GLY A 111 -10.69 -17.39 -13.28
N THR A 112 -11.80 -17.33 -14.00
CA THR A 112 -11.75 -17.44 -15.47
C THR A 112 -11.28 -16.13 -16.10
N PRO A 113 -10.38 -16.18 -17.11
CA PRO A 113 -10.03 -14.98 -17.89
C PRO A 113 -11.26 -14.30 -18.49
N GLN A 114 -12.21 -15.09 -18.99
CA GLN A 114 -13.45 -14.63 -19.63
C GLN A 114 -14.36 -13.89 -18.64
N GLY A 115 -14.49 -14.38 -17.41
CA GLY A 115 -15.22 -13.69 -16.35
C GLY A 115 -14.61 -12.33 -15.95
N GLN A 116 -13.37 -12.06 -16.37
CA GLN A 116 -12.66 -10.79 -16.15
C GLN A 116 -12.51 -9.94 -17.43
N GLY A 117 -13.19 -10.33 -18.50
CA GLY A 117 -13.19 -9.63 -19.78
C GLY A 117 -11.96 -9.90 -20.65
N TRP A 118 -11.20 -10.95 -20.35
CA TRP A 118 -10.07 -11.37 -21.17
C TRP A 118 -10.49 -12.43 -22.19
N SER A 119 -9.98 -12.29 -23.41
CA SER A 119 -10.08 -13.29 -24.47
C SER A 119 -8.73 -13.98 -24.61
N ALA A 120 -8.72 -15.31 -24.66
CA ALA A 120 -7.50 -16.12 -24.66
C ALA A 120 -7.52 -17.12 -25.83
N SER A 121 -6.39 -17.28 -26.52
CA SER A 121 -6.25 -18.17 -27.68
C SER A 121 -4.85 -18.78 -27.78
N GLY A 122 -4.67 -19.81 -28.62
CA GLY A 122 -3.36 -20.38 -28.92
C GLY A 122 -2.73 -21.25 -27.80
N GLY A 123 -3.56 -21.85 -26.96
CA GLY A 123 -3.15 -22.76 -25.89
C GLY A 123 -4.36 -23.23 -25.09
N THR A 124 -4.11 -24.06 -24.08
CA THR A 124 -5.11 -24.47 -23.09
C THR A 124 -4.96 -23.64 -21.83
N PHE A 125 -6.03 -22.94 -21.46
CA PHE A 125 -6.12 -22.12 -20.26
C PHE A 125 -6.99 -22.86 -19.25
N ASN A 126 -6.37 -23.30 -18.15
CA ASN A 126 -7.07 -24.02 -17.09
C ASN A 126 -7.02 -23.22 -15.79
N VAL A 127 -8.13 -23.23 -15.05
CA VAL A 127 -8.22 -22.57 -13.75
C VAL A 127 -8.13 -23.63 -12.67
N ALA A 128 -7.10 -23.56 -11.84
CA ALA A 128 -6.90 -24.47 -10.71
C ALA A 128 -7.09 -23.71 -9.38
N PRO A 129 -7.53 -24.37 -8.29
CA PRO A 129 -7.53 -23.76 -6.97
C PRO A 129 -6.14 -23.27 -6.57
N HIS A 130 -6.07 -22.15 -5.85
CA HIS A 130 -4.81 -21.64 -5.34
C HIS A 130 -4.25 -22.58 -4.25
N PRO A 131 -2.96 -22.96 -4.32
CA PRO A 131 -2.40 -24.01 -3.45
C PRO A 131 -2.20 -23.58 -1.98
N ASP A 132 -2.38 -22.29 -1.67
CA ASP A 132 -2.12 -21.74 -0.34
C ASP A 132 -3.28 -21.89 0.64
N GLY A 133 -4.39 -22.50 0.21
CA GLY A 133 -5.58 -22.72 1.05
C GLY A 133 -6.36 -21.46 1.40
N ASN A 134 -5.94 -20.27 0.93
CA ASN A 134 -6.61 -18.99 1.24
C ASN A 134 -7.68 -18.62 0.22
N GLY A 135 -8.24 -19.62 -0.48
CA GLY A 135 -9.23 -19.45 -1.54
C GLY A 135 -8.69 -18.80 -2.82
N GLY A 136 -9.52 -18.76 -3.86
CA GLY A 136 -9.15 -18.25 -5.18
C GLY A 136 -8.43 -19.28 -6.06
N HIS A 137 -7.87 -18.79 -7.16
CA HIS A 137 -7.42 -19.62 -8.27
C HIS A 137 -6.05 -19.21 -8.83
N VAL A 138 -5.44 -20.12 -9.59
CA VAL A 138 -4.25 -19.92 -10.42
C VAL A 138 -4.61 -20.25 -11.87
N LEU A 139 -4.19 -19.37 -12.80
CA LEU A 139 -4.34 -19.62 -14.23
C LEU A 139 -3.14 -20.44 -14.73
N GLN A 140 -3.41 -21.64 -15.21
CA GLN A 140 -2.43 -22.51 -15.84
C GLN A 140 -2.53 -22.38 -17.35
N ILE A 141 -1.42 -22.03 -17.99
CA ILE A 141 -1.32 -21.91 -19.45
C ILE A 141 -0.47 -23.08 -19.95
N ARG A 142 -1.07 -23.95 -20.77
CA ARG A 142 -0.37 -25.05 -21.44
C ARG A 142 -0.40 -24.81 -22.94
N ARG A 143 0.74 -24.98 -23.60
CA ARG A 143 0.87 -24.86 -25.05
C ARG A 143 1.79 -25.95 -25.59
N LYS A 144 1.62 -26.33 -26.85
CA LYS A 144 2.64 -27.12 -27.55
C LYS A 144 3.84 -26.23 -27.88
N ALA A 145 5.01 -26.83 -28.10
CA ALA A 145 6.26 -26.09 -28.31
C ALA A 145 6.20 -25.09 -29.50
N SER A 146 5.40 -25.39 -30.52
CA SER A 146 5.19 -24.55 -31.71
C SER A 146 4.00 -23.60 -31.62
N GLU A 147 3.21 -23.64 -30.54
CA GLU A 147 2.03 -22.79 -30.37
C GLU A 147 2.41 -21.50 -29.64
N ILE A 148 1.87 -20.38 -30.12
CA ILE A 148 1.94 -19.07 -29.44
C ILE A 148 0.59 -18.86 -28.77
N TRP A 149 0.60 -18.65 -27.46
CA TRP A 149 -0.61 -18.28 -26.73
C TRP A 149 -0.76 -16.75 -26.71
N LYS A 150 -1.99 -16.28 -26.71
CA LYS A 150 -2.35 -14.86 -26.66
C LYS A 150 -3.45 -14.63 -25.63
N MET A 151 -3.36 -13.53 -24.89
CA MET A 151 -4.42 -13.08 -23.99
C MET A 151 -4.62 -11.58 -24.20
N GLU A 152 -5.86 -11.16 -24.44
CA GLU A 152 -6.21 -9.80 -24.85
C GLU A 152 -7.41 -9.29 -24.07
N LYS A 153 -7.43 -7.99 -23.81
CA LYS A 153 -8.56 -7.29 -23.22
C LYS A 153 -8.66 -5.91 -23.85
N ALA A 154 -9.87 -5.54 -24.26
CA ALA A 154 -10.13 -4.21 -24.76
C ALA A 154 -10.00 -3.19 -23.62
N THR A 155 -9.31 -2.10 -23.90
CA THR A 155 -9.09 -0.96 -22.99
C THR A 155 -9.79 0.26 -23.57
N ARG A 156 -9.98 1.32 -22.78
CA ARG A 156 -10.49 2.58 -23.36
C ARG A 156 -9.44 3.17 -24.31
N GLN A 157 -9.90 3.84 -25.38
CA GLN A 157 -9.00 4.52 -26.31
C GLN A 157 -8.29 5.68 -25.59
N ALA A 158 -6.99 5.85 -25.88
CA ALA A 158 -6.11 6.87 -25.29
C ALA A 158 -6.47 8.33 -25.60
N ALA A 159 -7.62 8.60 -26.22
CA ALA A 159 -8.07 9.95 -26.54
C ALA A 159 -8.65 10.70 -25.32
N ASP A 160 -8.87 10.01 -24.20
CA ASP A 160 -9.46 10.56 -22.97
C ASP A 160 -8.58 10.27 -21.73
N LEU A 161 -7.26 10.13 -21.94
CA LEU A 161 -6.26 9.99 -20.87
C LEU A 161 -5.34 11.21 -20.83
#